data_AF-A0A0P7GYM9-F1
#
_entry.id   AF-A0A0P7GYM9-F1
#
_cell.length_a   1.000
_cell.length_b   1.000
_cell.length_c   1.000
_cell.angle_alpha   90.00
_cell.angle_beta   90.00
_cell.angle_gamma   90.00
#
_symmetry.space_group_name_H-M   'P 1'
#
loop_
_entity.id
_entity.type
_entity.pdbx_description
1 polymer ?
#
loop_
_entity_poly.entity_id
_entity_poly.type
_entity_poly.pdbx_seq_one_letter_code
_entity_poly.pdbx_strand_id
1 'polypeptide(L)'
;MFDWLFPTWTSPGLLALVVGLRTLCNVGLTASMREASGADRAVAAGAALTLASLVLTVGVLRGSFGLTVSHVESLVQVSLLVLTGAVVLRGNGGKRARNRAILAGAGAVVLYLLSIPLFGEATVAP
;
A
#
# COMPACT_ATOMS: atom_id res chain seq x y z
N MET A 1 5.28 0.11 22.80
CA MET A 1 6.31 0.76 21.93
C MET A 1 5.71 1.47 20.72
N PHE A 2 4.68 0.94 20.06
CA PHE A 2 4.02 1.61 18.94
C PHE A 2 2.79 2.46 19.34
N ASP A 3 2.56 2.63 20.64
CA ASP A 3 1.41 3.36 21.19
C ASP A 3 1.44 4.84 20.81
N TRP A 4 2.64 5.43 20.62
CA TRP A 4 2.76 6.78 20.09
C TRP A 4 2.30 6.90 18.62
N LEU A 5 2.34 5.78 17.88
CA LEU A 5 1.95 5.70 16.47
C LEU A 5 0.47 5.37 16.31
N PHE A 6 -0.07 4.44 17.11
CA PHE A 6 -1.49 4.04 17.12
C PHE A 6 -2.05 4.06 18.56
N PRO A 7 -2.32 5.24 19.14
CA PRO A 7 -2.62 5.39 20.56
C PRO A 7 -3.98 4.82 20.98
N THR A 8 -4.91 4.70 20.03
CA THR A 8 -6.29 4.27 20.27
C THR A 8 -6.51 2.76 20.17
N TRP A 9 -5.46 1.99 19.86
CA TRP A 9 -5.59 0.56 19.54
C TRP A 9 -5.09 -0.35 20.65
N THR A 10 -5.80 -1.46 20.86
CA THR A 10 -5.45 -2.49 21.85
C THR A 10 -4.13 -3.19 21.54
N SER A 11 -3.75 -3.28 20.27
CA SER A 11 -2.50 -3.94 19.84
C SER A 11 -1.75 -3.12 18.77
N PRO A 12 -1.10 -2.00 19.15
CA PRO A 12 -0.43 -1.10 18.21
C PRO A 12 0.71 -1.76 17.44
N GLY A 13 1.36 -2.77 18.02
CA GLY A 13 2.41 -3.54 17.36
C GLY A 13 1.91 -4.36 16.17
N LEU A 14 0.70 -4.93 16.25
CA LEU A 14 0.10 -5.67 15.14
C LEU A 14 -0.26 -4.73 13.99
N LEU A 15 -0.79 -3.55 14.29
CA LEU A 15 -1.03 -2.54 13.25
C LEU A 15 0.26 -2.08 12.58
N ALA A 16 1.31 -1.80 13.36
CA ALA A 16 2.60 -1.42 12.80
C ALA A 16 3.15 -2.51 11.87
N LEU A 17 2.98 -3.79 12.23
CA LEU A 17 3.35 -4.92 11.37
C LEU A 17 2.54 -4.94 10.08
N VAL A 18 1.21 -4.78 10.14
CA VAL A 18 0.34 -4.75 8.96
C VAL A 18 0.70 -3.60 8.02
N VAL A 19 0.87 -2.39 8.57
CA VAL A 19 1.29 -1.20 7.81
C VAL A 19 2.67 -1.41 7.20
N GLY A 20 3.62 -1.98 7.95
CA GLY A 20 4.95 -2.31 7.47
C GLY A 20 4.92 -3.30 6.31
N LEU A 21 4.20 -4.41 6.45
CA LEU A 21 4.03 -5.41 5.40
C LEU A 21 3.38 -4.82 4.15
N ARG A 22 2.35 -4.00 4.30
CA ARG A 22 1.67 -3.32 3.19
C ARG A 22 2.64 -2.40 2.45
N THR A 23 3.42 -1.64 3.20
CA THR A 23 4.45 -0.75 2.64
C THR A 23 5.51 -1.53 1.87
N LEU A 24 5.96 -2.66 2.40
CA LEU A 24 6.90 -3.56 1.72
C LEU A 24 6.33 -4.12 0.42
N CYS A 25 5.06 -4.53 0.39
CA CYS A 25 4.39 -4.93 -0.84
C CYS A 25 4.35 -3.79 -1.86
N ASN A 26 3.98 -2.58 -1.44
CA ASN A 26 3.92 -1.41 -2.32
C ASN A 26 5.30 -1.00 -2.85
N VAL A 27 6.35 -1.07 -2.03
CA VAL A 27 7.75 -0.90 -2.48
C VAL A 27 8.15 -2.01 -3.46
N GLY A 28 7.71 -3.25 -3.21
CA GLY A 28 7.91 -4.38 -4.11
C GLY A 28 7.32 -4.15 -5.50
N LEU A 29 6.10 -3.61 -5.56
CA LEU A 29 5.45 -3.19 -6.80
C LEU A 29 6.24 -2.09 -7.51
N THR A 30 6.63 -1.02 -6.80
CA THR A 30 7.42 0.08 -7.39
C THR A 30 8.78 -0.37 -7.92
N ALA A 31 9.47 -1.26 -7.19
CA ALA A 31 10.72 -1.80 -7.64
C ALA A 31 10.56 -2.73 -8.86
N SER A 32 9.45 -3.48 -8.96
CA SER A 32 9.15 -4.28 -10.14
C SER A 32 8.92 -3.41 -11.39
N MET A 33 8.34 -2.22 -11.25
CA MET A 33 8.21 -1.24 -12.33
C MET A 33 9.58 -0.76 -12.82
N ARG A 34 10.50 -0.46 -11.89
CA ARG A 34 11.87 -0.04 -12.20
C ARG A 34 12.62 -1.11 -12.99
N GLU A 35 12.52 -2.36 -12.57
CA GLU A 35 13.12 -3.50 -13.26
C GLU A 35 12.47 -3.76 -14.63
N ALA A 36 11.20 -3.39 -14.82
CA ALA A 36 10.45 -3.70 -16.03
C ALA A 36 10.58 -2.68 -17.16
N SER A 37 10.61 -1.36 -16.89
CA SER A 37 10.48 -0.37 -17.97
C SER A 37 11.59 0.67 -18.07
N GLY A 38 12.57 0.70 -17.17
CA GLY A 38 13.65 1.73 -17.18
C GLY A 38 13.16 3.19 -17.19
N ALA A 39 11.85 3.41 -17.03
CA ALA A 39 11.20 4.70 -17.22
C ALA A 39 11.01 5.36 -15.86
N ASP A 40 11.87 6.33 -15.56
CA ASP A 40 11.93 6.99 -14.24
C ASP A 40 10.60 7.62 -13.82
N ARG A 41 9.78 8.08 -14.78
CA ARG A 41 8.45 8.66 -14.51
C ARG A 41 7.48 7.67 -13.88
N ALA A 42 7.45 6.41 -14.36
CA ALA A 42 6.56 5.39 -13.82
C ALA A 42 6.97 4.98 -12.40
N VAL A 43 8.28 4.89 -12.17
CA VAL A 43 8.86 4.60 -10.85
C VAL A 43 8.57 5.73 -9.87
N ALA A 44 8.72 6.99 -10.30
CA ALA A 44 8.41 8.16 -9.49
C ALA A 44 6.92 8.21 -9.11
N ALA A 45 6.02 7.96 -10.07
CA ALA A 45 4.58 7.88 -9.81
C ALA A 45 4.26 6.74 -8.82
N GLY A 46 4.85 5.55 -9.01
CA GLY A 46 4.70 4.43 -8.08
C GLY A 46 5.21 4.76 -6.68
N ALA A 47 6.36 5.42 -6.55
CA ALA A 47 6.90 5.85 -5.27
C ALA A 47 5.99 6.86 -4.57
N ALA A 48 5.44 7.83 -5.32
CA ALA A 48 4.49 8.80 -4.80
C ALA A 48 3.20 8.12 -4.30
N LEU A 49 2.66 7.15 -5.05
CA LEU A 49 1.49 6.38 -4.64
C LEU A 49 1.77 5.52 -3.39
N THR A 50 2.96 4.91 -3.29
CA THR A 50 3.38 4.16 -2.10
C THR A 50 3.45 5.05 -0.86
N LEU A 51 4.03 6.25 -0.98
CA LEU A 51 4.09 7.22 0.12
C LEU A 51 2.70 7.72 0.50
N ALA A 52 1.86 8.04 -0.49
CA ALA A 52 0.47 8.44 -0.24
C ALA A 52 -0.30 7.34 0.49
N SER A 53 -0.24 6.09 0.04
CA SER A 53 -0.90 4.96 0.71
C SER A 53 -0.42 4.78 2.14
N LEU A 54 0.88 4.92 2.41
CA LEU A 54 1.43 4.84 3.77
C LEU A 54 0.85 5.94 4.69
N VAL A 55 0.91 7.19 4.25
CA VAL A 55 0.42 8.34 5.03
C VAL A 55 -1.07 8.22 5.30
N LEU A 56 -1.86 7.88 4.27
CA LEU A 56 -3.30 7.71 4.39
C LEU A 56 -3.66 6.54 5.33
N THR A 57 -3.01 5.39 5.17
CA THR A 57 -3.23 4.22 6.03
C THR A 57 -2.95 4.54 7.49
N VAL A 58 -1.80 5.16 7.78
CA VAL A 58 -1.43 5.55 9.15
C VAL A 58 -2.41 6.58 9.71
N GLY A 59 -2.77 7.59 8.93
CA GLY A 59 -3.69 8.64 9.38
C GLY A 59 -5.11 8.13 9.65
N VAL A 60 -5.62 7.23 8.81
CA VAL A 60 -6.92 6.57 9.04
C VAL A 60 -6.85 5.71 10.31
N LEU A 61 -5.84 4.86 10.46
CA LEU A 61 -5.69 4.01 11.65
C LEU A 61 -5.44 4.80 12.93
N ARG A 62 -4.86 6.00 12.85
CA ARG A 62 -4.75 6.91 14.00
C ARG A 62 -6.07 7.57 14.40
N GLY A 63 -7.14 7.40 13.62
CA GLY A 63 -8.41 8.11 13.80
C GLY A 63 -8.34 9.57 13.36
N SER A 64 -7.27 10.01 12.68
CA SER A 64 -7.12 11.39 12.22
C SER A 64 -7.94 11.69 10.95
N PHE A 65 -8.40 10.65 10.26
CA PHE A 65 -9.12 10.75 9.00
C PHE A 65 -10.39 9.89 9.00
N GLY A 66 -11.47 10.44 8.47
CA GLY A 66 -12.77 9.76 8.38
C GLY A 66 -12.92 8.86 7.15
N LEU A 67 -14.13 8.32 6.99
CA LEU A 67 -14.50 7.34 5.96
C LEU A 67 -14.18 7.78 4.53
N THR A 68 -14.28 9.07 4.20
CA THR A 68 -13.94 9.57 2.86
C THR A 68 -12.47 9.29 2.50
N VAL A 69 -11.56 9.38 3.47
CA VAL A 69 -10.13 9.19 3.24
C VAL A 69 -9.78 7.71 3.04
N SER A 70 -10.53 6.78 3.66
CA SER A 70 -10.34 5.34 3.39
C SER A 70 -10.71 4.95 1.95
N HIS A 71 -11.68 5.65 1.35
CA HIS A 71 -11.99 5.51 -0.08
C HIS A 71 -10.87 6.05 -0.97
N VAL A 72 -10.28 7.20 -0.59
CA VAL A 72 -9.10 7.74 -1.31
C VAL A 72 -7.92 6.78 -1.23
N GLU A 73 -7.66 6.19 -0.06
CA GLU A 73 -6.64 5.15 0.13
C GLU A 73 -6.86 3.96 -0.81
N SER A 74 -8.12 3.53 -0.93
CA SER A 74 -8.52 2.45 -1.84
C SER A 74 -8.22 2.79 -3.30
N LEU A 75 -8.54 4.01 -3.75
CA LEU A 75 -8.21 4.49 -5.10
C LEU A 75 -6.70 4.53 -5.33
N VAL A 76 -5.92 4.97 -4.34
CA VAL A 76 -4.45 4.99 -4.42
C VAL A 76 -3.89 3.57 -4.57
N GLN A 77 -4.39 2.62 -3.79
CA GLN A 77 -3.93 1.23 -3.84
C GLN A 77 -4.27 0.56 -5.19
N VAL A 78 -5.49 0.76 -5.68
CA VAL A 78 -5.91 0.26 -7.00
C VAL A 78 -5.07 0.90 -8.10
N SER A 79 -4.83 2.22 -8.03
CA SER A 79 -4.00 2.94 -9.00
C SER A 79 -2.58 2.38 -9.05
N LEU A 80 -1.98 2.07 -7.90
CA LEU A 80 -0.64 1.47 -7.83
C LEU A 80 -0.60 0.07 -8.47
N LEU A 81 -1.61 -0.77 -8.20
CA LEU A 81 -1.72 -2.11 -8.79
C LEU A 81 -1.89 -2.04 -10.32
N VAL A 82 -2.80 -1.19 -10.81
CA VAL A 82 -3.06 -1.01 -12.24
C VAL A 82 -1.84 -0.44 -12.95
N LEU A 83 -1.19 0.58 -12.38
CA LEU A 83 0.02 1.17 -12.93
C LEU A 83 1.14 0.12 -13.02
N THR A 84 1.36 -0.62 -11.93
CA THR A 84 2.39 -1.67 -11.91
C THR A 84 2.10 -2.75 -12.95
N GLY A 85 0.86 -3.21 -13.04
CA GLY A 85 0.44 -4.17 -14.05
C GLY A 85 0.69 -3.65 -15.47
N ALA A 86 0.27 -2.41 -15.77
CA ALA A 86 0.48 -1.80 -17.08
C ALA A 86 1.96 -1.67 -17.44
N VAL A 87 2.80 -1.25 -16.50
CA VAL A 87 4.25 -1.08 -16.70
C VAL A 87 4.94 -2.43 -16.89
N VAL A 88 4.63 -3.43 -16.05
CA VAL A 88 5.25 -4.76 -16.11
C VAL A 88 4.80 -5.54 -17.34
N LEU A 89 3.55 -5.38 -17.79
CA LEU A 89 3.05 -6.04 -19.00
C LEU A 89 3.60 -5.44 -20.30
N ARG A 90 3.85 -4.12 -20.33
CA ARG A 90 4.38 -3.41 -21.51
C ARG A 90 5.91 -3.37 -21.54
N GLY A 91 6.56 -3.51 -20.39
CA GLY A 91 8.02 -3.47 -20.28
C GLY A 91 8.69 -4.73 -20.79
N ASN A 92 9.98 -4.62 -21.13
CA ASN A 92 10.83 -5.76 -21.53
C ASN A 92 11.47 -6.46 -20.32
N GLY A 93 10.88 -6.32 -19.13
CA GLY A 93 11.37 -6.90 -17.89
C GLY A 93 11.41 -8.43 -17.94
N GLY A 94 12.44 -9.02 -17.34
CA GLY A 94 12.56 -10.47 -17.24
C GLY A 94 11.52 -11.13 -16.31
N LYS A 95 11.46 -12.46 -16.32
CA LYS A 95 10.57 -13.27 -15.44
C LYS A 95 10.63 -12.87 -13.95
N ARG A 96 11.79 -12.42 -13.48
CA ARG A 96 12.00 -11.96 -12.10
C ARG A 96 11.11 -10.76 -11.73
N ALA A 97 11.07 -9.73 -12.57
CA ALA A 97 10.25 -8.54 -12.35
C ALA A 97 8.77 -8.90 -12.30
N ARG A 98 8.32 -9.77 -13.21
CA ARG A 98 6.94 -10.27 -13.25
C ARG A 98 6.57 -11.08 -12.02
N ASN A 99 7.41 -12.02 -11.60
CA ASN A 99 7.15 -12.83 -10.40
C ASN A 99 7.11 -11.96 -9.14
N ARG A 100 8.01 -10.98 -9.04
CA ARG A 100 8.01 -10.01 -7.94
C ARG A 100 6.72 -9.19 -7.93
N ALA A 101 6.28 -8.69 -9.09
CA ALA A 101 5.03 -7.94 -9.21
C ALA A 101 3.81 -8.78 -8.82
N ILE A 102 3.75 -10.05 -9.23
CA ILE A 102 2.67 -10.98 -8.86
C ILE A 102 2.66 -11.22 -7.34
N LEU A 103 3.81 -11.56 -6.75
CA LEU A 103 3.90 -11.85 -5.32
C LEU A 103 3.58 -10.62 -4.47
N ALA A 104 4.16 -9.47 -4.81
CA ALA A 104 3.91 -8.20 -4.14
C ALA A 104 2.45 -7.75 -4.32
N GLY A 105 1.88 -7.91 -5.52
CA GLY A 105 0.50 -7.57 -5.82
C GLY A 105 -0.49 -8.44 -5.07
N ALA A 106 -0.28 -9.76 -5.04
CA ALA A 106 -1.11 -10.68 -4.26
C ALA A 106 -1.07 -10.34 -2.76
N GLY A 107 0.14 -10.10 -2.21
CA GLY A 107 0.31 -9.66 -0.83
C GLY A 107 -0.40 -8.33 -0.54
N ALA A 108 -0.27 -7.36 -1.44
CA ALA A 108 -0.94 -6.07 -1.32
C ALA A 108 -2.47 -6.18 -1.32
N VAL A 109 -3.03 -7.03 -2.19
CA VAL A 109 -4.48 -7.28 -2.25
C VAL A 109 -4.97 -7.94 -0.96
N VAL A 110 -4.28 -8.97 -0.48
CA VAL A 110 -4.65 -9.66 0.78
C VAL A 110 -4.60 -8.67 1.96
N LEU A 111 -3.53 -7.90 2.08
CA LEU A 111 -3.37 -6.90 3.15
C LEU A 111 -4.39 -5.77 3.03
N TYR A 112 -4.79 -5.39 1.81
CA TYR A 112 -5.85 -4.41 1.59
C TYR A 112 -7.21 -4.94 2.06
N LEU A 113 -7.57 -6.18 1.71
CA LEU A 113 -8.82 -6.78 2.19
C LEU A 113 -8.85 -6.89 3.72
N LEU A 114 -7.72 -7.19 4.35
CA LEU A 114 -7.59 -7.19 5.82
C LEU A 114 -7.70 -5.78 6.42
N SER A 115 -7.35 -4.74 5.66
CA SER A 115 -7.41 -3.35 6.12
C SER A 115 -8.83 -2.78 6.10
N ILE A 116 -9.75 -3.35 5.31
CA ILE A 116 -11.16 -2.90 5.24
C ILE A 116 -11.84 -2.91 6.61
N PRO A 117 -11.88 -4.04 7.38
CA PRO A 117 -12.48 -4.03 8.71
C PRO A 117 -11.73 -3.10 9.68
N LEU A 118 -10.40 -3.01 9.58
CA LEU A 118 -9.59 -2.12 10.44
C LEU A 118 -9.92 -0.64 10.21
N PHE A 119 -10.14 -0.23 8.96
CA PHE A 119 -10.59 1.12 8.64
C PHE A 119 -12.02 1.39 9.12
N GLY A 120 -12.89 0.38 9.09
CA GLY A 120 -14.20 0.43 9.72
C GLY A 120 -14.10 0.74 11.21
N GLU A 121 -13.32 -0.04 11.96
CA GLU A 121 -13.12 0.19 13.39
C GLU A 121 -12.50 1.57 13.68
N ALA A 122 -11.50 1.98 12.91
CA ALA A 122 -10.83 3.27 13.08
C ALA A 122 -11.76 4.48 12.87
N THR A 123 -12.82 4.33 12.06
CA THR A 123 -13.74 5.42 11.72
C THR A 123 -14.98 5.47 12.60
N VAL A 124 -15.19 4.43 13.42
CA VAL A 124 -16.30 4.33 14.39
C VAL A 124 -15.82 4.54 15.83
N ALA A 125 -14.53 4.27 16.11
CA ALA A 125 -13.92 4.54 17.41
C ALA A 125 -13.91 6.06 17.70
N PRO A 126 -14.58 6.53 18.78
CA PRO A 126 -14.69 7.95 19.14
C PRO A 126 -13.40 8.55 19.71
#